data_AF-A0A7Y6Y2J9-F1
#
_entry.id   AF-A0A7Y6Y2J9-F1
#
_cell.length_a   1.000
_cell.length_b   1.000
_cell.length_c   1.000
_cell.angle_alpha   90.00
_cell.angle_beta   90.00
_cell.angle_gamma   90.00
#
_symmetry.space_group_name_H-M   'P 1'
#
loop_
_entity.id
_entity.type
_entity.pdbx_description
1 polymer ?
#
loop_
_entity_poly.entity_id
_entity_poly.type
_entity_poly.pdbx_seq_one_letter_code
_entity_poly.pdbx_strand_id
1 'polypeptide(L)' 'GGTPSNLAISLLEKGRTEVIAGINLPMLIKLASVRHGSTLEESVEAAKEAGVKYINVASQVLGG' A
#
# COMPACT_ATOMS: atom_id res chain seq x y z
N GLY A 1 -15.17 8.81 2.64
CA GLY A 1 -15.50 8.25 1.31
C GLY A 1 -16.06 9.34 0.44
N GLY A 2 -15.18 10.15 -0.14
CA GLY A 2 -15.58 11.20 -1.08
C GLY A 2 -15.44 10.73 -2.54
N THR A 3 -15.93 11.58 -3.44
CA THR A 3 -15.88 11.49 -4.89
C THR A 3 -14.53 11.04 -5.50
N PRO A 4 -13.33 11.32 -4.93
CA PRO A 4 -12.06 10.83 -5.50
C PRO A 4 -11.83 9.32 -5.34
N SER A 5 -12.21 8.73 -4.20
CA SER A 5 -11.95 7.30 -3.94
C SER A 5 -12.90 6.39 -4.72
N ASN A 6 -14.17 6.77 -4.84
CA ASN A 6 -15.14 6.01 -5.62
C ASN A 6 -14.81 6.06 -7.13
N LEU A 7 -14.33 7.21 -7.61
CA LEU A 7 -13.83 7.33 -8.97
C LEU A 7 -12.59 6.45 -9.19
N ALA A 8 -11.61 6.49 -8.27
CA ALA A 8 -10.44 5.62 -8.37
C ALA A 8 -10.82 4.14 -8.37
N ILE A 9 -11.70 3.70 -7.48
CA ILE A 9 -12.20 2.31 -7.42
C ILE A 9 -12.89 1.92 -8.73
N SER A 10 -13.63 2.82 -9.38
CA SER A 10 -14.26 2.54 -10.67
C SER A 10 -13.27 2.30 -11.82
N LEU A 11 -12.00 2.68 -11.65
CA LEU A 11 -10.91 2.44 -12.61
C LEU A 11 -10.17 1.13 -12.35
N LEU A 12 -10.56 0.36 -11.33
CA LEU A 12 -9.95 -0.93 -11.03
C LEU A 12 -10.18 -1.90 -12.20
N GLU A 13 -9.08 -2.42 -12.75
CA GLU A 13 -9.08 -3.37 -13.85
C GLU A 13 -8.20 -4.54 -13.43
N LYS A 14 -8.83 -5.69 -13.14
CA LYS A 14 -8.13 -6.84 -12.56
C LYS A 14 -6.90 -7.21 -13.40
N GLY A 15 -5.73 -7.26 -12.76
CA GLY A 15 -4.46 -7.60 -13.39
C GLY A 15 -3.79 -6.46 -14.17
N ARG A 16 -4.40 -5.26 -14.23
CA ARG A 16 -3.87 -4.10 -14.95
C ARG A 16 -3.78 -2.84 -14.10
N THR A 17 -4.79 -2.56 -13.29
CA THR A 17 -4.87 -1.36 -12.45
C THR A 17 -5.37 -1.74 -11.07
N GLU A 18 -4.67 -1.27 -10.04
CA GLU A 18 -5.01 -1.53 -8.64
C GLU A 18 -5.12 -0.22 -7.86
N VAL A 19 -5.97 -0.19 -6.84
CA VAL A 19 -6.27 1.01 -6.06
C VAL A 19 -5.98 0.77 -4.59
N ILE A 20 -5.01 1.52 -4.06
CA ILE A 20 -4.67 1.47 -2.64
C ILE A 20 -5.11 2.77 -1.95
N ALA A 21 -6.04 2.65 -1.01
CA ALA A 21 -6.44 3.77 -0.16
C ALA A 21 -5.50 3.92 1.05
N GLY A 22 -5.40 5.13 1.60
CA GLY A 22 -4.68 5.37 2.85
C GLY A 22 -3.16 5.22 2.74
N ILE A 23 -2.59 5.56 1.58
CA ILE A 23 -1.16 5.42 1.33
C ILE A 23 -0.31 6.18 2.35
N ASN A 24 0.79 5.57 2.78
CA ASN A 24 1.74 6.16 3.72
C ASN A 24 3.19 6.04 3.21
N LEU A 25 4.15 6.64 3.93
CA LEU A 25 5.55 6.68 3.52
C LEU A 25 6.20 5.28 3.38
N PRO A 26 6.06 4.35 4.35
CA PRO A 26 6.56 2.98 4.20
C PRO A 26 6.10 2.28 2.92
N MET A 27 4.82 2.45 2.55
CA MET A 27 4.27 1.87 1.32
C MET A 27 4.96 2.45 0.07
N LEU A 28 5.17 3.76 0.02
CA LEU A 28 5.83 4.43 -1.12
C LEU A 28 7.28 3.95 -1.30
N ILE A 29 8.03 3.84 -0.20
CA ILE A 29 9.41 3.33 -0.21
C ILE A 29 9.41 1.89 -0.72
N LYS A 30 8.50 1.04 -0.21
CA LYS A 30 8.42 -0.35 -0.62
C LYS A 30 8.05 -0.51 -2.09
N LEU A 31 7.04 0.23 -2.58
CA LEU A 31 6.65 0.25 -4.00
C LEU A 31 7.83 0.64 -4.90
N ALA A 32 8.55 1.71 -4.56
CA ALA A 32 9.71 2.14 -5.34
C ALA A 32 10.81 1.06 -5.43
N SER A 33 10.96 0.25 -4.37
CA SER A 33 11.97 -0.83 -4.32
C SER A 33 11.59 -2.08 -5.12
N VAL A 34 10.30 -2.44 -5.22
CA VAL A 34 9.87 -3.73 -5.82
C VAL A 34 9.29 -3.60 -7.23
N ARG A 35 8.87 -2.40 -7.65
CA ARG A 35 8.11 -2.18 -8.91
C ARG A 35 8.76 -2.63 -10.21
N HIS A 36 10.08 -2.89 -10.23
CA HIS A 36 10.79 -3.32 -11.45
C HIS A 36 11.01 -4.84 -11.54
N GLY A 37 10.70 -5.61 -10.49
CA GLY A 37 10.99 -7.05 -10.42
C GLY A 37 9.82 -7.90 -9.93
N SER A 38 8.66 -7.28 -9.73
CA SER A 38 7.47 -7.95 -9.19
C SER A 38 6.27 -7.65 -10.07
N THR A 39 5.30 -8.57 -10.08
CA THR A 39 3.99 -8.32 -10.67
C THR A 39 3.28 -7.18 -9.92
N LEU A 40 2.22 -6.64 -10.52
CA LEU A 40 1.40 -5.61 -9.86
C LEU A 40 0.82 -6.11 -8.53
N GLU A 41 0.32 -7.34 -8.51
CA GLU A 41 -0.28 -7.99 -7.33
C GLU A 41 0.76 -8.14 -6.21
N GLU A 42 1.93 -8.70 -6.50
CA GLU A 42 3.03 -8.83 -5.54
C GLU A 42 3.51 -7.47 -5.03
N SER A 43 3.60 -6.47 -5.92
CA SER A 43 4.05 -5.13 -5.56
C SER A 43 3.08 -4.45 -4.59
N VAL A 44 1.77 -4.58 -4.84
CA VAL A 44 0.71 -3.99 -4.02
C VAL A 44 0.65 -4.68 -2.66
N GLU A 45 0.70 -6.01 -2.61
CA GLU A 45 0.65 -6.74 -1.33
C GLU A 45 1.89 -6.43 -0.49
N ALA A 46 3.09 -6.46 -1.08
CA ALA A 46 4.32 -6.12 -0.37
C ALA A 46 4.30 -4.68 0.18
N ALA A 47 3.72 -3.74 -0.56
CA ALA A 47 3.56 -2.37 -0.11
C ALA A 47 2.59 -2.27 1.08
N LYS A 48 1.42 -2.90 0.99
CA LYS A 48 0.41 -2.96 2.06
C LYS A 48 0.98 -3.57 3.34
N GLU A 49 1.71 -4.68 3.23
CA GLU A 49 2.39 -5.30 4.37
C GLU A 49 3.38 -4.34 5.04
N ALA A 50 4.19 -3.63 4.25
CA ALA A 50 5.07 -2.60 4.78
C ALA A 50 4.28 -1.45 5.41
N GLY A 51 3.16 -1.04 4.82
CA GLY A 51 2.27 -0.03 5.39
C GLY A 51 1.80 -0.41 6.80
N VAL A 52 1.25 -1.62 6.96
CA VAL A 52 0.73 -2.13 8.24
C VAL A 52 1.86 -2.33 9.25
N LYS A 53 2.99 -2.93 8.85
CA LYS A 53 4.13 -3.20 9.73
C LYS A 53 4.71 -1.94 10.38
N TYR A 54 4.59 -0.79 9.74
CA TYR A 54 5.14 0.48 10.27
C TYR A 54 4.09 1.38 10.92
N ILE A 55 2.82 0.96 10.94
CA ILE A 55 1.79 1.56 11.80
C ILE A 55 1.92 0.91 13.17
N ASN A 56 2.80 1.46 14.00
CA ASN A 56 3.03 0.99 15.35
C ASN A 56 3.26 2.17 16.29
N VAL A 57 2.85 2.01 17.54
CA VAL A 57 3.19 2.96 18.60
C VAL A 57 4.51 2.52 19.21
N ALA A 58 5.57 3.34 19.09
CA ALA A 58 6.91 2.98 19.53
C ALA A 58 6.97 2.52 21.00
N SER A 59 6.19 3.15 21.89
CA SER A 59 6.10 2.75 23.30
C SER A 59 5.49 1.36 23.51
N GLN A 60 4.63 0.87 22.61
CA GLN A 60 4.06 -0.49 22.67
C GLN A 60 5.05 -1.54 22.15
N VAL A 61 5.99 -1.14 21.28
CA VAL A 61 7.01 -2.04 20.70
C VAL A 61 8.26 -2.11 21.58
N LEU A 62 8.62 -1.01 22.24
CA LEU A 62 9.83 -0.89 23.06
C LEU A 62 9.59 -1.08 24.56
N GLY A 63 8.33 -1.04 25.00
CA GLY A 63 7.93 -1.12 26.42
C GLY A 63 7.44 -2.49 26.88
N GLY A 64 7.75 -3.56 26.11
CA GLY A 64 7.56 -4.95 26.50
C GLY A 64 8.82 -5.56 27.10
#